data_AF-A0A7S2WAR8-F1
#
_entry.id   AF-A0A7S2WAR8-F1
#
_cell.length_a   1.000
_cell.length_b   1.000
_cell.length_c   1.000
_cell.angle_alpha   90.00
_cell.angle_beta   90.00
_cell.angle_gamma   90.00
#
_symmetry.space_group_name_H-M   'P 1'
#
loop_
_entity.id
_entity.type
_entity.pdbx_description
1 polymer ?
#
loop_
_entity_poly.entity_id
_entity_poly.type
_entity_poly.pdbx_seq_one_letter_code
_entity_poly.pdbx_strand_id
1 'polypeptide(L)'
;CIMPFTGTVLGGIQGLIFTPANTVLNVSDMGHLLEVASLLVNSPNLTVEQQQHHLDAMINPVLAAVQELVQSPHMQIYAHDIGERLAQKLGLLASLTKGFHRRVDHLQEHCKRMLEASVSAVSALPEHATLRSKAMVVVHRMVICMEHDLLPYLPYILPILVTHMTPDIADEAQRDTDNLVQLVNQLMIRYRHALGSLMETLLMKLLNRLFELMPSNSREAHGQDLLPHTTAVQLCLQRLYYSVIQHVVANGLSPVLLSDPVRPNLEQLLGTLVTALREVPDPMVKKNCVSTLQLL
;
A
#
# COMPACT_ATOMS: atom_id res chain seq x y z
N CYS A 1 17.90 -22.39 20.43
CA CYS A 1 19.31 -22.82 20.27
C CYS A 1 19.56 -23.24 18.81
N ILE A 2 19.52 -22.29 17.85
CA ILE A 2 19.71 -22.54 16.39
C ILE A 2 21.03 -21.89 15.89
N MET A 3 21.71 -21.18 16.79
CA MET A 3 22.81 -20.25 16.50
C MET A 3 23.96 -20.81 15.63
N PRO A 4 24.44 -22.06 15.78
CA PRO A 4 25.53 -22.56 14.94
C PRO A 4 25.08 -23.06 13.56
N PHE A 5 23.77 -23.18 13.31
CA PHE A 5 23.23 -23.76 12.07
C PHE A 5 22.60 -22.72 11.14
N THR A 6 22.70 -21.43 11.45
CA THR A 6 22.05 -20.35 10.69
C THR A 6 22.37 -20.41 9.19
N GLY A 7 23.63 -20.58 8.82
CA GLY A 7 24.03 -20.69 7.40
C GLY A 7 23.47 -21.94 6.70
N THR A 8 23.48 -23.09 7.38
CA THR A 8 22.95 -24.35 6.84
C THR A 8 21.44 -24.28 6.64
N VAL A 9 20.71 -23.70 7.59
CA VAL A 9 19.25 -23.51 7.49
C VAL A 9 18.91 -22.55 6.37
N LEU A 10 19.64 -21.43 6.24
CA LEU A 10 19.44 -20.47 5.14
C LEU A 10 19.70 -21.12 3.77
N GLY A 11 20.79 -21.87 3.62
CA GLY A 11 21.07 -22.61 2.39
C GLY A 11 20.00 -23.65 2.07
N GLY A 12 19.48 -24.34 3.09
CA GLY A 12 18.38 -25.29 2.94
C GLY A 12 17.08 -24.63 2.48
N ILE A 13 16.70 -23.49 3.06
CA ILE A 13 15.52 -22.72 2.64
C ILE A 13 15.68 -22.20 1.21
N GLN A 14 16.84 -21.64 0.88
CA GLN A 14 17.16 -21.17 -0.47
C GLN A 14 17.06 -22.30 -1.49
N GLY A 15 17.67 -23.45 -1.20
CA GLY A 15 17.58 -24.64 -2.04
C GLY A 15 16.15 -25.16 -2.17
N LEU A 16 15.33 -25.08 -1.13
CA LEU A 16 13.95 -25.55 -1.19
C LEU A 16 13.07 -24.66 -2.08
N ILE A 17 13.24 -23.34 -2.02
CA ILE A 17 12.38 -22.37 -2.73
C ILE A 17 12.82 -22.16 -4.18
N PHE A 18 14.12 -22.07 -4.43
CA PHE A 18 14.65 -21.65 -5.73
C PHE A 18 15.14 -22.81 -6.61
N THR A 19 15.07 -24.06 -6.14
CA THR A 19 15.40 -25.23 -6.97
C THR A 19 14.19 -25.66 -7.81
N PRO A 20 14.32 -25.75 -9.15
CA PRO A 20 13.20 -26.04 -10.06
C PRO A 20 12.56 -27.43 -9.87
N ALA A 21 13.19 -28.34 -9.14
CA ALA A 21 12.72 -29.70 -8.91
C ALA A 21 11.70 -29.85 -7.76
N ASN A 22 11.51 -28.82 -6.92
CA ASN A 22 10.64 -28.90 -5.74
C ASN A 22 9.28 -28.26 -6.02
N THR A 23 8.35 -29.06 -6.56
CA THR A 23 6.96 -28.68 -6.86
C THR A 23 6.00 -28.76 -5.65
N VAL A 24 6.52 -28.92 -4.43
CA VAL A 24 5.70 -29.24 -3.25
C VAL A 24 5.19 -28.00 -2.51
N LEU A 25 5.90 -26.87 -2.56
CA LEU A 25 5.54 -25.69 -1.78
C LEU A 25 4.54 -24.79 -2.49
N ASN A 26 3.47 -24.41 -1.79
CA ASN A 26 2.59 -23.34 -2.24
C ASN A 26 3.23 -21.96 -1.93
N VAL A 27 2.66 -20.89 -2.50
CA VAL A 27 3.19 -19.52 -2.36
C VAL A 27 3.15 -19.03 -0.90
N SER A 28 2.16 -19.47 -0.12
CA SER A 28 2.04 -19.11 1.30
C SER A 28 3.21 -19.69 2.11
N ASP A 29 3.52 -20.96 1.90
CA ASP A 29 4.63 -21.65 2.55
C ASP A 29 5.97 -21.02 2.16
N MET A 30 6.16 -20.68 0.88
CA MET A 30 7.32 -19.93 0.43
C MET A 30 7.42 -18.58 1.17
N GLY A 31 6.32 -17.86 1.32
CA GLY A 31 6.26 -16.61 2.07
C GLY A 31 6.70 -16.75 3.52
N HIS A 32 6.19 -17.76 4.23
CA HIS A 32 6.56 -18.03 5.62
C HIS A 32 8.04 -18.42 5.77
N LEU A 33 8.55 -19.26 4.86
CA LEU A 33 9.96 -19.65 4.86
C LEU A 33 10.89 -18.46 4.59
N LEU A 34 10.52 -17.56 3.67
CA LEU A 34 11.28 -16.34 3.43
C LEU A 34 11.23 -15.37 4.61
N GLU A 35 10.11 -15.30 5.33
CA GLU A 35 9.99 -14.53 6.56
C GLU A 35 10.95 -15.06 7.63
N VAL A 36 10.98 -16.39 7.85
CA VAL A 36 11.94 -17.04 8.74
C VAL A 36 13.38 -16.79 8.28
N ALA A 37 13.66 -16.91 6.98
CA ALA A 37 14.97 -16.64 6.43
C ALA A 37 15.41 -15.20 6.68
N SER A 38 14.52 -14.21 6.50
CA SER A 38 14.84 -12.81 6.76
C SER A 38 15.16 -12.52 8.24
N LEU A 39 14.49 -13.22 9.18
CA LEU A 39 14.81 -13.15 10.61
C LEU A 39 16.19 -13.74 10.92
N LEU A 40 16.52 -14.87 10.28
CA LEU A 40 17.82 -15.54 10.43
C LEU A 40 18.96 -14.72 9.82
N VAL A 41 18.73 -14.10 8.66
CA VAL A 41 19.68 -13.18 8.03
C VAL A 41 19.97 -12.00 8.97
N ASN A 42 18.95 -11.39 9.54
CA ASN A 42 19.09 -10.26 10.47
C ASN A 42 19.63 -10.66 11.87
N SER A 43 20.11 -11.89 12.04
CA SER A 43 20.71 -12.33 13.31
C SER A 43 22.14 -11.81 13.46
N PRO A 44 22.61 -11.58 14.71
CA PRO A 44 23.96 -11.06 14.97
C PRO A 44 25.09 -12.05 14.67
N ASN A 45 24.76 -13.28 14.25
CA ASN A 45 25.73 -14.34 14.00
C ASN A 45 26.36 -14.29 12.61
N LEU A 46 25.81 -13.46 11.71
CA LEU A 46 26.29 -13.31 10.35
C LEU A 46 27.03 -11.98 10.21
N THR A 47 28.14 -12.01 9.48
CA THR A 47 28.81 -10.80 9.00
C THR A 47 27.93 -10.07 7.99
N VAL A 48 28.17 -8.77 7.79
CA VAL A 48 27.39 -7.98 6.83
C VAL A 48 27.52 -8.55 5.41
N GLU A 49 28.69 -9.04 5.05
CA GLU A 49 28.97 -9.68 3.76
C GLU A 49 28.17 -10.97 3.59
N GLN A 50 28.05 -11.79 4.64
CA GLN A 50 27.21 -13.00 4.61
C GLN A 50 25.73 -12.65 4.54
N GLN A 51 25.28 -11.63 5.27
CA GLN A 51 23.90 -11.14 5.21
C GLN A 51 23.55 -10.69 3.79
N GLN A 52 24.40 -9.86 3.18
CA GLN A 52 24.26 -9.41 1.80
C GLN A 52 24.21 -10.59 0.83
N HIS A 53 25.13 -11.54 0.95
CA HIS A 53 25.15 -12.73 0.09
C HIS A 53 23.84 -13.52 0.15
N HIS A 54 23.29 -13.74 1.36
CA HIS A 54 22.02 -14.44 1.50
C HIS A 54 20.82 -13.61 0.99
N LEU A 55 20.82 -12.29 1.19
CA LEU A 55 19.79 -11.40 0.64
C LEU A 55 19.81 -11.41 -0.88
N ASP A 56 20.99 -11.30 -1.49
CA ASP A 56 21.17 -11.36 -2.93
C ASP A 56 20.64 -12.66 -3.51
N ALA A 57 21.00 -13.79 -2.89
CA ALA A 57 20.55 -15.11 -3.32
C ALA A 57 19.02 -15.30 -3.24
N MET A 58 18.32 -14.54 -2.37
CA MET A 58 16.86 -14.64 -2.21
C MET A 58 16.09 -13.58 -2.99
N ILE A 59 16.56 -12.33 -3.00
CA ILE A 59 15.85 -11.19 -3.58
C ILE A 59 16.06 -11.13 -5.09
N ASN A 60 17.29 -11.35 -5.59
CA ASN A 60 17.58 -11.19 -7.02
C ASN A 60 16.76 -12.12 -7.92
N PRO A 61 16.57 -13.42 -7.60
CA PRO A 61 15.73 -14.29 -8.42
C PRO A 61 14.27 -13.81 -8.49
N VAL A 62 13.73 -13.29 -7.40
CA VAL A 62 12.35 -12.78 -7.36
C VAL A 62 12.23 -11.49 -8.17
N LEU A 63 13.20 -10.57 -8.06
CA LEU A 63 13.24 -9.35 -8.87
C LEU A 63 13.36 -9.66 -10.37
N ALA A 64 14.23 -10.60 -10.75
CA ALA A 64 14.38 -11.01 -12.14
C ALA A 64 13.06 -11.59 -12.69
N ALA A 65 12.36 -12.42 -11.91
CA ALA A 65 11.06 -12.96 -12.29
C ALA A 65 9.98 -11.87 -12.45
N VAL A 66 9.99 -10.81 -11.63
CA VAL A 66 9.09 -9.66 -11.81
C VAL A 66 9.41 -8.95 -13.13
N GLN A 67 10.68 -8.69 -13.42
CA GLN A 67 11.09 -8.01 -14.66
C GLN A 67 10.71 -8.81 -15.91
N GLU A 68 10.91 -10.13 -15.90
CA GLU A 68 10.50 -11.03 -16.99
C GLU A 68 8.98 -10.98 -17.22
N LEU A 69 8.20 -11.03 -16.14
CA LEU A 69 6.74 -10.94 -16.21
C LEU A 69 6.27 -9.59 -16.76
N VAL A 70 6.89 -8.49 -16.31
CA VAL A 70 6.56 -7.13 -16.78
C VAL A 70 6.87 -6.96 -18.27
N GLN A 71 7.93 -7.61 -18.77
CA GLN A 71 8.34 -7.55 -20.17
C GLN A 71 7.65 -8.60 -21.05
N SER A 72 6.68 -9.35 -20.52
CA SER A 72 5.99 -10.40 -21.27
C SER A 72 5.25 -9.81 -22.48
N PRO A 73 5.51 -10.30 -23.71
CA PRO A 73 4.82 -9.83 -24.92
C PRO A 73 3.33 -10.17 -24.91
N HIS A 74 2.90 -11.09 -24.05
CA HIS A 74 1.51 -11.51 -23.91
C HIS A 74 0.81 -10.88 -22.71
N MET A 75 1.38 -9.82 -22.12
CA MET A 75 0.85 -9.15 -20.94
C MET A 75 -0.63 -8.77 -21.05
N GLN A 76 -1.06 -8.24 -22.20
CA GLN A 76 -2.45 -7.83 -22.39
C GLN A 76 -3.39 -9.03 -22.59
N ILE A 77 -2.89 -10.14 -23.13
CA ILE A 77 -3.70 -11.35 -23.42
C ILE A 77 -3.94 -12.14 -22.14
N TYR A 78 -2.91 -12.28 -21.30
CA TYR A 78 -2.96 -13.04 -20.05
C TYR A 78 -2.85 -12.12 -18.83
N ALA A 79 -3.51 -10.95 -18.90
CA ALA A 79 -3.40 -9.89 -17.89
C ALA A 79 -3.75 -10.37 -16.47
N HIS A 80 -4.78 -11.20 -16.33
CA HIS A 80 -5.17 -11.73 -15.03
C HIS A 80 -4.12 -12.70 -14.46
N ASP A 81 -3.71 -13.72 -15.22
CA ASP A 81 -2.72 -14.71 -14.77
C ASP A 81 -1.36 -14.07 -14.49
N ILE A 82 -0.94 -13.13 -15.33
CA ILE A 82 0.32 -12.38 -15.14
C ILE A 82 0.19 -11.46 -13.91
N GLY A 83 -0.95 -10.81 -13.73
CA GLY A 83 -1.23 -9.98 -12.56
C GLY A 83 -1.19 -10.76 -11.25
N GLU A 84 -1.78 -11.96 -11.20
CA GLU A 84 -1.70 -12.87 -10.06
C GLU A 84 -0.25 -13.33 -9.80
N ARG A 85 0.49 -13.71 -10.83
CA ARG A 85 1.91 -14.09 -10.68
C ARG A 85 2.75 -12.92 -10.17
N LEU A 86 2.57 -11.72 -10.70
CA LEU A 86 3.24 -10.50 -10.22
C LEU A 86 2.89 -10.23 -8.76
N ALA A 87 1.60 -10.33 -8.39
CA ALA A 87 1.15 -10.15 -7.02
C ALA A 87 1.82 -11.14 -6.06
N GLN A 88 1.91 -12.42 -6.45
CA GLN A 88 2.63 -13.43 -5.69
C GLN A 88 4.11 -13.04 -5.48
N LYS A 89 4.81 -12.61 -6.55
CA LYS A 89 6.22 -12.19 -6.44
C LYS A 89 6.39 -10.96 -5.54
N LEU A 90 5.54 -9.94 -5.65
CA LEU A 90 5.55 -8.79 -4.72
C LEU A 90 5.27 -9.22 -3.28
N GLY A 91 4.38 -10.20 -3.07
CA GLY A 91 4.15 -10.81 -1.77
C GLY A 91 5.39 -11.47 -1.18
N LEU A 92 6.14 -12.24 -1.98
CA LEU A 92 7.40 -12.86 -1.56
C LEU A 92 8.47 -11.81 -1.21
N LEU A 93 8.58 -10.74 -2.03
CA LEU A 93 9.44 -9.60 -1.74
C LEU A 93 9.08 -8.95 -0.40
N ALA A 94 7.81 -8.68 -0.14
CA ALA A 94 7.38 -8.14 1.14
C ALA A 94 7.75 -9.06 2.31
N SER A 95 7.52 -10.38 2.19
CA SER A 95 7.89 -11.37 3.21
C SER A 95 9.40 -11.39 3.49
N LEU A 96 10.23 -11.22 2.47
CA LEU A 96 11.70 -11.14 2.61
C LEU A 96 12.18 -9.95 3.46
N THR A 97 11.34 -8.95 3.67
CA THR A 97 11.69 -7.79 4.50
C THR A 97 11.12 -7.85 5.91
N LYS A 98 10.23 -8.81 6.22
CA LYS A 98 9.53 -8.85 7.51
C LYS A 98 10.46 -9.03 8.71
N GLY A 99 11.58 -9.73 8.55
CA GLY A 99 12.58 -9.89 9.61
C GLY A 99 13.33 -8.61 9.97
N PHE A 100 13.20 -7.56 9.17
CA PHE A 100 13.83 -6.25 9.39
C PHE A 100 12.82 -5.27 9.99
N HIS A 101 12.97 -4.98 11.28
CA HIS A 101 12.03 -4.13 12.03
C HIS A 101 12.46 -2.66 12.11
N ARG A 102 13.56 -2.32 11.44
CA ARG A 102 14.17 -0.99 11.38
C ARG A 102 14.99 -0.87 10.10
N ARG A 103 15.41 0.36 9.79
CA ARG A 103 16.38 0.62 8.72
C ARG A 103 17.68 -0.13 8.95
N VAL A 104 18.18 -0.75 7.88
CA VAL A 104 19.45 -1.48 7.83
C VAL A 104 20.16 -1.12 6.53
N ASP A 105 21.40 -0.61 6.64
CA ASP A 105 22.10 0.04 5.53
C ASP A 105 22.35 -0.90 4.34
N HIS A 106 22.78 -2.14 4.61
CA HIS A 106 23.07 -3.12 3.56
C HIS A 106 21.81 -3.69 2.87
N LEU A 107 20.61 -3.34 3.34
CA LEU A 107 19.32 -3.70 2.71
C LEU A 107 18.79 -2.60 1.79
N GLN A 108 19.33 -1.37 1.87
CA GLN A 108 18.73 -0.20 1.21
C GLN A 108 18.66 -0.33 -0.31
N GLU A 109 19.71 -0.86 -0.94
CA GLU A 109 19.74 -1.07 -2.40
C GLU A 109 18.68 -2.11 -2.82
N HIS A 110 18.49 -3.18 -2.04
CA HIS A 110 17.43 -4.15 -2.30
C HIS A 110 16.05 -3.52 -2.13
N CYS A 111 15.83 -2.76 -1.05
CA CYS A 111 14.57 -2.04 -0.81
C CYS A 111 14.20 -1.10 -1.97
N LYS A 112 15.18 -0.34 -2.47
CA LYS A 112 15.02 0.50 -3.66
C LYS A 112 14.58 -0.31 -4.88
N ARG A 113 15.31 -1.39 -5.20
CA ARG A 113 14.99 -2.24 -6.36
C ARG A 113 13.62 -2.90 -6.24
N MET A 114 13.20 -3.25 -5.02
CA MET A 114 11.86 -3.78 -4.74
C MET A 114 10.75 -2.75 -4.97
N LEU A 115 10.97 -1.48 -4.60
CA LEU A 115 10.04 -0.39 -4.92
C LEU A 115 9.95 -0.15 -6.42
N GLU A 116 11.09 -0.08 -7.11
CA GLU A 116 11.14 0.10 -8.56
C GLU A 116 10.41 -1.05 -9.29
N ALA A 117 10.61 -2.28 -8.84
CA ALA A 117 9.88 -3.44 -9.34
C ALA A 117 8.38 -3.36 -9.06
N SER A 118 7.98 -2.86 -7.88
CA SER A 118 6.57 -2.67 -7.51
C SER A 118 5.90 -1.60 -8.37
N VAL A 119 6.56 -0.44 -8.56
CA VAL A 119 6.12 0.63 -9.46
C VAL A 119 5.95 0.10 -10.88
N SER A 120 6.96 -0.62 -11.39
CA SER A 120 6.93 -1.19 -12.73
C SER A 120 5.77 -2.19 -12.91
N ALA A 121 5.56 -3.08 -11.93
CA ALA A 121 4.48 -4.06 -11.98
C ALA A 121 3.08 -3.40 -11.97
N VAL A 122 2.82 -2.46 -11.04
CA VAL A 122 1.51 -1.79 -10.99
C VAL A 122 1.29 -0.85 -12.17
N SER A 123 2.34 -0.26 -12.74
CA SER A 123 2.21 0.55 -13.95
C SER A 123 1.82 -0.30 -15.16
N ALA A 124 2.26 -1.56 -15.18
CA ALA A 124 2.01 -2.48 -16.28
C ALA A 124 0.58 -3.06 -16.25
N LEU A 125 0.05 -3.34 -15.06
CA LEU A 125 -1.31 -3.87 -14.86
C LEU A 125 -2.05 -3.11 -13.74
N PRO A 126 -2.35 -1.81 -13.94
CA PRO A 126 -2.87 -0.95 -12.88
C PRO A 126 -4.28 -1.33 -12.41
N GLU A 127 -5.07 -1.96 -13.27
CA GLU A 127 -6.45 -2.39 -12.96
C GLU A 127 -6.50 -3.66 -12.10
N HIS A 128 -5.38 -4.38 -11.92
CA HIS A 128 -5.34 -5.64 -11.19
C HIS A 128 -5.32 -5.46 -9.66
N ALA A 129 -6.45 -5.68 -8.99
CA ALA A 129 -6.61 -5.39 -7.56
C ALA A 129 -5.64 -6.15 -6.63
N THR A 130 -5.47 -7.47 -6.83
CA THR A 130 -4.52 -8.26 -6.02
C THR A 130 -3.09 -7.74 -6.12
N LEU A 131 -2.70 -7.23 -7.29
CA LEU A 131 -1.38 -6.69 -7.54
C LEU A 131 -1.18 -5.36 -6.82
N ARG A 132 -2.16 -4.45 -6.92
CA ARG A 132 -2.16 -3.20 -6.15
C ARG A 132 -2.06 -3.46 -4.65
N SER A 133 -2.86 -4.41 -4.14
CA SER A 133 -2.82 -4.81 -2.73
C SER A 133 -1.42 -5.25 -2.30
N LYS A 134 -0.75 -6.12 -3.08
CA LYS A 134 0.61 -6.56 -2.76
C LYS A 134 1.65 -5.45 -2.90
N ALA A 135 1.48 -4.54 -3.85
CA ALA A 135 2.33 -3.35 -3.95
C ALA A 135 2.19 -2.43 -2.72
N MET A 136 0.96 -2.20 -2.22
CA MET A 136 0.72 -1.45 -0.99
C MET A 136 1.41 -2.11 0.21
N VAL A 137 1.36 -3.44 0.33
CA VAL A 137 2.10 -4.18 1.37
C VAL A 137 3.60 -3.94 1.27
N VAL A 138 4.18 -3.93 0.06
CA VAL A 138 5.60 -3.57 -0.13
C VAL A 138 5.86 -2.14 0.35
N VAL A 139 5.04 -1.16 -0.04
CA VAL A 139 5.22 0.24 0.41
C VAL A 139 5.16 0.35 1.93
N HIS A 140 4.19 -0.30 2.59
CA HIS A 140 4.11 -0.35 4.06
C HIS A 140 5.39 -0.89 4.70
N ARG A 141 5.99 -1.93 4.11
CA ARG A 141 7.30 -2.44 4.58
C ARG A 141 8.41 -1.42 4.40
N MET A 142 8.40 -0.68 3.29
CA MET A 142 9.43 0.34 3.01
C MET A 142 9.34 1.56 3.92
N VAL A 143 8.16 1.88 4.47
CA VAL A 143 8.02 2.89 5.51
C VAL A 143 8.93 2.59 6.71
N ILE A 144 9.07 1.30 7.06
CA ILE A 144 9.94 0.82 8.15
C ILE A 144 11.39 0.69 7.68
N CYS A 145 11.61 0.09 6.51
CA CYS A 145 12.96 -0.28 6.06
C CYS A 145 13.78 0.89 5.50
N MET A 146 13.15 1.91 4.91
CA MET A 146 13.83 3.01 4.21
C MET A 146 13.67 4.37 4.90
N GLU A 147 12.68 4.52 5.78
CA GLU A 147 12.36 5.80 6.41
C GLU A 147 12.22 6.92 5.35
N HIS A 148 13.00 8.00 5.43
CA HIS A 148 12.90 9.15 4.53
C HIS A 148 13.36 8.86 3.10
N ASP A 149 14.16 7.81 2.88
CA ASP A 149 14.62 7.41 1.55
C ASP A 149 13.47 6.86 0.68
N LEU A 150 12.30 6.59 1.27
CA LEU A 150 11.08 6.23 0.54
C LEU A 150 10.47 7.41 -0.22
N LEU A 151 10.61 8.64 0.29
CA LEU A 151 9.89 9.82 -0.22
C LEU A 151 10.03 10.04 -1.73
N PRO A 152 11.22 9.89 -2.36
CA PRO A 152 11.38 10.06 -3.80
C PRO A 152 10.58 9.07 -4.65
N TYR A 153 10.19 7.92 -4.09
CA TYR A 153 9.49 6.86 -4.82
C TYR A 153 7.96 7.00 -4.78
N LEU A 154 7.43 7.65 -3.74
CA LEU A 154 5.98 7.81 -3.54
C LEU A 154 5.25 8.51 -4.71
N PRO A 155 5.81 9.55 -5.36
CA PRO A 155 5.20 10.20 -6.52
C PRO A 155 4.99 9.26 -7.73
N TYR A 156 5.72 8.16 -7.82
CA TYR A 156 5.61 7.22 -8.94
C TYR A 156 4.56 6.13 -8.71
N ILE A 157 4.22 5.84 -7.46
CA ILE A 157 3.30 4.74 -7.12
C ILE A 157 1.92 5.22 -6.66
N LEU A 158 1.86 6.23 -5.77
CA LEU A 158 0.59 6.64 -5.17
C LEU A 158 -0.42 7.18 -6.19
N PRO A 159 -0.04 7.98 -7.21
CA PRO A 159 -1.01 8.43 -8.20
C PRO A 159 -1.65 7.28 -8.98
N ILE A 160 -0.89 6.22 -9.27
CA ILE A 160 -1.41 5.03 -9.97
C ILE A 160 -2.42 4.31 -9.07
N LEU A 161 -2.07 4.07 -7.81
CA LEU A 161 -2.95 3.42 -6.84
C LEU A 161 -4.24 4.22 -6.63
N VAL A 162 -4.16 5.55 -6.48
CA VAL A 162 -5.33 6.42 -6.32
C VAL A 162 -6.19 6.43 -7.58
N THR A 163 -5.60 6.46 -8.77
CA THR A 163 -6.38 6.50 -10.02
C THR A 163 -7.17 5.20 -10.23
N HIS A 164 -6.57 4.06 -9.90
CA HIS A 164 -7.15 2.74 -10.18
C HIS A 164 -7.77 2.06 -8.96
N MET A 165 -7.90 2.77 -7.82
CA MET A 165 -8.59 2.21 -6.66
C MET A 165 -10.05 1.88 -7.01
N THR A 166 -10.50 0.74 -6.51
CA THR A 166 -11.85 0.19 -6.72
C THR A 166 -12.61 0.14 -5.40
N PRO A 167 -13.96 0.25 -5.43
CA PRO A 167 -14.75 0.15 -4.21
C PRO A 167 -14.57 -1.24 -3.60
N ASP A 168 -14.49 -1.29 -2.28
CA ASP A 168 -14.31 -2.55 -1.56
C ASP A 168 -15.58 -3.40 -1.75
N ILE A 169 -15.41 -4.59 -2.32
CA ILE A 169 -16.49 -5.59 -2.44
C ILE A 169 -16.61 -6.29 -1.08
N ALA A 170 -17.75 -6.91 -0.79
CA ALA A 170 -18.04 -7.58 0.48
C ALA A 170 -17.05 -8.70 0.90
N ASP A 171 -16.09 -9.06 0.04
CA ASP A 171 -15.02 -9.99 0.38
C ASP A 171 -13.86 -9.26 1.09
N GLU A 172 -13.46 -9.77 2.26
CA GLU A 172 -12.34 -9.24 3.05
C GLU A 172 -11.02 -9.23 2.27
N ALA A 173 -10.90 -10.09 1.24
CA ALA A 173 -9.73 -10.17 0.39
C ALA A 173 -9.52 -8.94 -0.53
N GLN A 174 -10.55 -8.12 -0.76
CA GLN A 174 -10.52 -7.04 -1.76
C GLN A 174 -10.85 -5.66 -1.15
N ARG A 175 -10.18 -5.34 -0.04
CA ARG A 175 -10.21 -4.03 0.63
C ARG A 175 -9.23 -3.01 0.03
N ASP A 176 -9.28 -2.80 -1.28
CA ASP A 176 -8.33 -1.94 -1.99
C ASP A 176 -8.39 -0.48 -1.52
N THR A 177 -9.60 0.07 -1.36
CA THR A 177 -9.82 1.46 -0.97
C THR A 177 -9.40 1.71 0.49
N ASP A 178 -9.83 0.87 1.42
CA ASP A 178 -9.43 0.96 2.82
C ASP A 178 -7.91 0.85 2.99
N ASN A 179 -7.27 -0.13 2.34
CA ASN A 179 -5.82 -0.32 2.41
C ASN A 179 -5.05 0.91 1.88
N LEU A 180 -5.50 1.50 0.77
CA LEU A 180 -4.85 2.68 0.20
C LEU A 180 -4.99 3.89 1.12
N VAL A 181 -6.18 4.14 1.67
CA VAL A 181 -6.40 5.26 2.58
C VAL A 181 -5.60 5.08 3.87
N GLN A 182 -5.52 3.86 4.41
CA GLN A 182 -4.67 3.54 5.56
C GLN A 182 -3.19 3.80 5.26
N LEU A 183 -2.71 3.42 4.08
CA LEU A 183 -1.35 3.71 3.64
C LEU A 183 -1.10 5.22 3.58
N VAL A 184 -1.94 5.98 2.89
CA VAL A 184 -1.78 7.44 2.77
C VAL A 184 -1.82 8.13 4.14
N ASN A 185 -2.72 7.70 5.03
CA ASN A 185 -2.78 8.21 6.41
C ASN A 185 -1.50 7.88 7.20
N GLN A 186 -0.97 6.65 7.07
CA GLN A 186 0.30 6.27 7.70
C GLN A 186 1.45 7.14 7.19
N LEU A 187 1.50 7.43 5.89
CA LEU A 187 2.52 8.30 5.30
C LEU A 187 2.42 9.72 5.86
N MET A 188 1.21 10.28 5.98
CA MET A 188 0.99 11.61 6.59
C MET A 188 1.47 11.66 8.04
N ILE A 189 1.19 10.63 8.83
CA ILE A 189 1.65 10.53 10.22
C ILE A 189 3.18 10.43 10.31
N ARG A 190 3.78 9.60 9.45
CA ARG A 190 5.21 9.29 9.49
C ARG A 190 6.08 10.46 8.99
N TYR A 191 5.68 11.09 7.89
CA TYR A 191 6.51 12.06 7.16
C TYR A 191 6.08 13.51 7.36
N ARG A 192 4.82 13.75 7.78
CA ARG A 192 4.28 15.09 8.07
C ARG A 192 4.60 16.08 6.95
N HIS A 193 5.21 17.22 7.28
CA HIS A 193 5.59 18.27 6.34
C HIS A 193 6.44 17.78 5.14
N ALA A 194 7.25 16.73 5.30
CA ALA A 194 8.05 16.19 4.20
C ALA A 194 7.19 15.55 3.09
N LEU A 195 5.94 15.19 3.39
CA LEU A 195 4.96 14.72 2.41
C LEU A 195 4.18 15.86 1.73
N GLY A 196 4.37 17.11 2.16
CA GLY A 196 3.55 18.26 1.76
C GLY A 196 3.44 18.43 0.25
N SER A 197 4.57 18.50 -0.45
CA SER A 197 4.61 18.70 -1.91
C SER A 197 3.88 17.59 -2.68
N LEU A 198 3.98 16.33 -2.22
CA LEU A 198 3.25 15.23 -2.82
C LEU A 198 1.74 15.38 -2.57
N MET A 199 1.35 15.72 -1.35
CA MET A 199 -0.06 15.88 -0.99
C MET A 199 -0.74 17.06 -1.70
N GLU A 200 -0.02 18.13 -2.03
CA GLU A 200 -0.53 19.24 -2.87
C GLU A 200 -1.07 18.73 -4.22
N THR A 201 -0.44 17.70 -4.78
CA THR A 201 -0.85 17.14 -6.08
C THR A 201 -1.79 15.94 -5.96
N LEU A 202 -1.77 15.25 -4.82
CA LEU A 202 -2.50 13.98 -4.61
C LEU A 202 -3.84 14.17 -3.90
N LEU A 203 -3.96 15.14 -2.99
CA LEU A 203 -5.10 15.24 -2.07
C LEU A 203 -6.44 15.29 -2.81
N MET A 204 -6.59 16.20 -3.77
CA MET A 204 -7.86 16.33 -4.49
C MET A 204 -8.16 15.12 -5.37
N LYS A 205 -7.14 14.44 -5.92
CA LYS A 205 -7.33 13.20 -6.68
C LYS A 205 -7.91 12.11 -5.79
N LEU A 206 -7.37 11.96 -4.58
CA LEU A 206 -7.85 10.99 -3.60
C LEU A 206 -9.26 11.31 -3.12
N LEU A 207 -9.53 12.57 -2.76
CA LEU A 207 -10.86 12.98 -2.27
C LEU A 207 -11.94 12.86 -3.35
N ASN A 208 -11.65 13.29 -4.57
CA ASN A 208 -12.59 13.14 -5.69
C ASN A 208 -12.85 11.67 -5.99
N ARG A 209 -11.80 10.83 -5.97
CA ARG A 209 -11.96 9.40 -6.20
C ARG A 209 -12.81 8.72 -5.13
N LEU A 210 -12.57 9.02 -3.86
CA LEU A 210 -13.41 8.53 -2.76
C LEU A 210 -14.87 8.99 -2.93
N PHE A 211 -15.09 10.22 -3.36
CA PHE A 211 -16.42 10.76 -3.64
C PHE A 211 -17.11 10.06 -4.83
N GLU A 212 -16.40 9.81 -5.93
CA GLU A 212 -16.89 9.05 -7.09
C GLU A 212 -17.31 7.61 -6.72
N LEU A 213 -16.60 6.99 -5.78
CA LEU A 213 -16.90 5.64 -5.32
C LEU A 213 -18.09 5.59 -4.36
N MET A 214 -18.49 6.71 -3.75
CA MET A 214 -19.66 6.74 -2.86
C MET A 214 -20.94 6.53 -3.67
N PRO A 215 -21.82 5.60 -3.25
CA PRO A 215 -23.14 5.46 -3.87
C PRO A 215 -23.89 6.79 -3.88
N SER A 216 -24.45 7.16 -5.03
CA SER A 216 -25.24 8.38 -5.19
C SER A 216 -26.44 8.39 -4.24
N ASN A 217 -26.60 9.48 -3.50
CA ASN A 217 -27.75 9.75 -2.63
C ASN A 217 -29.05 10.04 -3.39
N SER A 218 -29.19 9.61 -4.65
CA SER A 218 -30.42 9.78 -5.41
C SER A 218 -31.53 9.01 -4.70
N ARG A 219 -32.20 9.71 -3.78
CA ARG A 219 -33.49 9.44 -3.13
C ARG A 219 -34.64 9.37 -4.14
N GLU A 220 -34.35 9.19 -5.41
CA GLU A 220 -35.25 9.27 -6.55
C GLU A 220 -34.80 8.13 -7.47
N ALA A 221 -35.39 6.94 -7.39
CA ALA A 221 -36.75 6.71 -7.82
C ALA A 221 -37.42 5.59 -7.01
N HIS A 222 -38.62 5.86 -6.49
CA HIS A 222 -39.59 4.88 -5.96
C HIS A 222 -39.32 4.30 -4.56
N GLY A 223 -39.25 5.14 -3.52
CA GLY A 223 -39.67 4.76 -2.15
C GLY A 223 -39.03 3.51 -1.53
N GLN A 224 -37.90 3.06 -2.05
CA GLN A 224 -37.15 1.93 -1.52
C GLN A 224 -35.99 2.49 -0.69
N ASP A 225 -35.96 2.10 0.59
CA ASP A 225 -34.78 2.28 1.42
C ASP A 225 -33.57 1.69 0.70
N LEU A 226 -32.44 2.40 0.75
CA LEU A 226 -31.15 1.88 0.29
C LEU A 226 -30.91 0.52 0.95
N LEU A 227 -30.53 -0.48 0.14
CA LEU A 227 -30.21 -1.81 0.65
C LEU A 227 -29.14 -1.68 1.77
N PRO A 228 -29.24 -2.44 2.87
CA PRO A 228 -28.33 -2.30 4.02
C PRO A 228 -26.84 -2.34 3.66
N HIS A 229 -26.47 -3.14 2.65
CA HIS A 229 -25.10 -3.23 2.16
C HIS A 229 -24.63 -1.94 1.48
N THR A 230 -25.48 -1.28 0.70
CA THR A 230 -25.17 -0.02 0.00
C THR A 230 -24.95 1.10 1.01
N THR A 231 -25.80 1.16 2.03
CA THR A 231 -25.66 2.11 3.15
C THR A 231 -24.37 1.87 3.93
N ALA A 232 -23.99 0.62 4.18
CA ALA A 232 -22.75 0.29 4.88
C ALA A 232 -21.49 0.70 4.09
N VAL A 233 -21.45 0.42 2.78
CA VAL A 233 -20.35 0.84 1.89
C VAL A 233 -20.25 2.36 1.84
N GLN A 234 -21.37 3.05 1.72
CA GLN A 234 -21.40 4.51 1.73
C GLN A 234 -20.83 5.10 3.02
N LEU A 235 -21.28 4.60 4.19
CA LEU A 235 -20.76 5.05 5.48
C LEU A 235 -19.26 4.75 5.63
N CYS A 236 -18.79 3.61 5.12
CA CYS A 236 -17.38 3.27 5.10
C CYS A 236 -16.56 4.29 4.30
N LEU A 237 -16.97 4.57 3.06
CA LEU A 237 -16.30 5.53 2.20
C LEU A 237 -16.34 6.96 2.76
N GLN A 238 -17.46 7.36 3.39
CA GLN A 238 -17.55 8.63 4.12
C GLN A 238 -16.54 8.69 5.28
N ARG A 239 -16.43 7.63 6.08
CA ARG A 239 -15.42 7.56 7.16
C ARG A 239 -14.01 7.73 6.60
N LEU A 240 -13.68 7.06 5.50
CA LEU A 240 -12.37 7.18 4.85
C LEU A 240 -12.13 8.60 4.32
N TYR A 241 -13.11 9.19 3.64
CA TYR A 241 -13.03 10.56 3.12
C TYR A 241 -12.74 11.58 4.22
N TYR A 242 -13.53 11.58 5.30
CA TYR A 242 -13.31 12.51 6.41
C TYR A 242 -12.07 12.19 7.24
N SER A 243 -11.64 10.91 7.27
CA SER A 243 -10.37 10.51 7.87
C SER A 243 -9.19 11.13 7.14
N VAL A 244 -9.16 11.13 5.81
CA VAL A 244 -8.09 11.75 5.01
C VAL A 244 -7.97 13.24 5.34
N ILE A 245 -9.08 13.98 5.30
CA ILE A 245 -9.09 15.42 5.60
C ILE A 245 -8.60 15.68 7.03
N GLN A 246 -9.07 14.89 7.99
CA GLN A 246 -8.64 15.01 9.39
C GLN A 246 -7.14 14.76 9.55
N HIS A 247 -6.57 13.77 8.85
CA HIS A 247 -5.14 13.49 8.91
C HIS A 247 -4.29 14.59 8.25
N VAL A 248 -4.78 15.27 7.21
CA VAL A 248 -4.09 16.44 6.65
C VAL A 248 -3.91 17.50 7.73
N VAL A 249 -4.99 17.88 8.40
CA VAL A 249 -4.94 18.96 9.40
C VAL A 249 -4.16 18.52 10.65
N ALA A 250 -4.45 17.33 11.18
CA ALA A 250 -3.84 16.85 12.43
C ALA A 250 -2.33 16.56 12.33
N ASN A 251 -1.80 16.31 11.12
CA ASN A 251 -0.37 16.05 10.92
C ASN A 251 0.39 17.27 10.38
N GLY A 252 -0.17 18.48 10.52
CA GLY A 252 0.49 19.73 10.16
C GLY A 252 0.59 19.98 8.65
N LEU A 253 -0.26 19.32 7.86
CA LEU A 253 -0.33 19.50 6.40
C LEU A 253 -1.40 20.53 6.00
N SER A 254 -1.96 21.31 6.93
CA SER A 254 -2.90 22.39 6.63
C SER A 254 -2.44 23.35 5.50
N PRO A 255 -1.14 23.69 5.33
CA PRO A 255 -0.70 24.49 4.18
C PRO A 255 -1.06 23.88 2.81
N VAL A 256 -1.19 22.56 2.71
CA VAL A 256 -1.64 21.86 1.49
C VAL A 256 -3.04 22.32 1.08
N LEU A 257 -3.92 22.61 2.04
CA LEU A 257 -5.28 23.09 1.76
C LEU A 257 -5.31 24.49 1.16
N LEU A 258 -4.25 25.27 1.39
CA LEU A 258 -4.07 26.62 0.87
C LEU A 258 -3.26 26.65 -0.44
N SER A 259 -2.70 25.51 -0.87
CA SER A 259 -1.95 25.39 -2.12
C SER A 259 -2.85 25.61 -3.34
N ASP A 260 -2.25 26.10 -4.43
CA ASP A 260 -3.01 26.45 -5.65
C ASP A 260 -3.87 25.30 -6.23
N PRO A 261 -3.43 24.01 -6.19
CA PRO A 261 -4.27 22.90 -6.67
C PRO A 261 -5.52 22.63 -5.82
N VAL A 262 -5.49 22.95 -4.52
CA VAL A 262 -6.56 22.60 -3.57
C VAL A 262 -7.45 23.80 -3.23
N ARG A 263 -6.87 25.01 -3.22
CA ARG A 263 -7.54 26.26 -2.83
C ARG A 263 -8.91 26.47 -3.50
N PRO A 264 -9.12 26.19 -4.81
CA PRO A 264 -10.42 26.35 -5.46
C PRO A 264 -11.53 25.48 -4.86
N ASN A 265 -11.18 24.34 -4.26
CA ASN A 265 -12.12 23.40 -3.64
C ASN A 265 -12.28 23.61 -2.14
N LEU A 266 -11.52 24.52 -1.51
CA LEU A 266 -11.50 24.67 -0.07
C LEU A 266 -12.88 25.00 0.51
N GLU A 267 -13.62 25.93 -0.10
CA GLU A 267 -14.99 26.27 0.34
C GLU A 267 -15.92 25.05 0.26
N GLN A 268 -15.84 24.28 -0.82
CA GLN A 268 -16.61 23.05 -0.98
C GLN A 268 -16.24 22.01 0.09
N LEU A 269 -14.94 21.82 0.38
CA LEU A 269 -14.46 20.90 1.42
C LEU A 269 -14.93 21.31 2.81
N LEU A 270 -14.90 22.60 3.14
CA LEU A 270 -15.44 23.09 4.41
C LEU A 270 -16.96 22.90 4.47
N GLY A 271 -17.65 23.13 3.35
CA GLY A 271 -19.08 22.86 3.19
C GLY A 271 -19.42 21.40 3.47
N THR A 272 -18.66 20.43 2.94
CA THR A 272 -18.92 19.01 3.19
C THR A 272 -18.74 18.64 4.66
N LEU A 273 -17.75 19.19 5.36
CA LEU A 273 -17.56 18.99 6.81
C LEU A 273 -18.76 19.49 7.62
N VAL A 274 -19.27 20.69 7.32
CA VAL A 274 -20.42 21.28 8.03
C VAL A 274 -21.70 20.48 7.75
N THR A 275 -21.92 20.10 6.49
CA THR A 275 -23.07 19.26 6.10
C THR A 275 -23.01 17.90 6.79
N ALA A 276 -21.83 17.26 6.85
CA ALA A 276 -21.67 15.97 7.48
C ALA A 276 -22.01 15.96 8.98
N LEU A 277 -21.70 17.04 9.71
CA LEU A 277 -22.06 17.18 11.12
C LEU A 277 -23.57 17.10 11.35
N ARG A 278 -24.36 17.57 10.38
CA ARG A 278 -25.84 17.58 10.44
C ARG A 278 -26.44 16.28 9.91
N GLU A 279 -25.96 15.83 8.75
CA GLU A 279 -26.65 14.83 7.93
C GLU A 279 -26.12 13.41 8.12
N VAL A 280 -24.83 13.23 8.43
CA VAL A 280 -24.24 11.90 8.57
C VAL A 280 -24.47 11.39 10.00
N PRO A 281 -25.14 10.24 10.20
CA PRO A 281 -25.44 9.73 11.54
C PRO A 281 -24.21 9.17 12.26
N ASP A 282 -23.13 8.89 11.54
CA ASP A 282 -21.93 8.24 12.05
C ASP A 282 -21.14 9.11 13.06
N PRO A 283 -20.96 8.66 14.33
CA PRO A 283 -20.24 9.43 15.34
C PRO A 283 -18.75 9.64 15.03
N MET A 284 -18.10 8.70 14.32
CA MET A 284 -16.69 8.83 13.97
C MET A 284 -16.51 9.92 12.91
N VAL A 285 -17.39 9.97 11.91
CA VAL A 285 -17.43 11.07 10.94
C VAL A 285 -17.62 12.41 11.64
N LYS A 286 -18.58 12.52 12.56
CA LYS A 286 -18.80 13.77 13.30
C LYS A 286 -17.58 14.17 14.12
N LYS A 287 -16.96 13.24 14.83
CA LYS A 287 -15.72 13.49 15.59
C LYS A 287 -14.61 13.99 14.68
N ASN A 288 -14.40 13.34 13.52
CA ASN A 288 -13.39 13.75 12.56
C ASN A 288 -13.67 15.18 12.06
N CYS A 289 -14.92 15.49 11.70
CA CYS A 289 -15.30 16.82 11.23
C CYS A 289 -15.07 17.91 12.29
N VAL A 290 -15.50 17.68 13.54
CA VAL A 290 -15.26 18.64 14.64
C VAL A 290 -13.76 18.83 14.88
N SER A 291 -13.00 17.74 14.95
CA SER A 291 -11.54 17.78 15.15
C SER A 291 -10.85 18.57 14.04
N THR A 292 -11.20 18.30 12.79
CA THR A 292 -10.69 19.05 11.62
C THR A 292 -10.98 20.54 11.74
N LEU A 293 -12.23 20.93 12.04
CA LEU A 293 -12.61 22.35 12.16
C LEU A 293 -11.97 23.06 13.35
N GLN A 294 -11.61 22.34 14.42
CA GLN A 294 -10.91 22.90 15.58
C GLN A 294 -9.41 23.13 15.33
N LEU A 295 -8.83 22.35 14.43
CA LEU A 295 -7.38 22.38 14.14
C LEU A 295 -7.03 23.23 12.90
N LEU A 296 -8.03 23.64 12.12
CA LEU A 296 -7.92 24.61 11.02
C LEU A 296 -7.86 26.04 11.55
#